data_AF-A0A1M6SGW7-F1
#
_entry.id   AF-A0A1M6SGW7-F1
#
_cell.length_a   1.000
_cell.length_b   1.000
_cell.length_c   1.000
_cell.angle_alpha   90.00
_cell.angle_beta   90.00
_cell.angle_gamma   90.00
#
_symmetry.space_group_name_H-M   'P 1'
#
loop_
_entity.id
_entity.type
_entity.pdbx_description
1 polymer ?
#
loop_
_entity_poly.entity_id
_entity_poly.type
_entity_poly.pdbx_seq_one_letter_code
_entity_poly.pdbx_strand_id
1 'polypeptide(L)'
;MVGYGTTSKQVNNEKDAQLIGYGAMLIEGIAYMMSSFGLKESVGVVFLTLSFSAFALTSLDTATRIARYMFQELAGKGQKEQQPFWQKTLQKPMVATLITVGAAIALLAYGYQNIWPIFGASNQLLAGMALLGLTAWLARTKRPVLPIAIPMVFMFIVTLTALFMIVRKYLAGGNFLMGGMATALLLLAVVLIAITIKAFKSREQPNKSIKKIKGMFYLG
;
A
#
# COMPACT_ATOMS: atom_id res chain seq x y z
N MET A 1 32.06 -1.88 -34.00
CA MET A 1 31.13 -2.81 -34.68
C MET A 1 30.07 -3.19 -33.65
N VAL A 2 29.04 -2.36 -33.43
CA VAL A 2 27.72 -2.41 -34.08
C VAL A 2 27.18 -3.85 -34.22
N GLY A 3 26.24 -4.21 -33.35
CA GLY A 3 25.08 -5.04 -33.71
C GLY A 3 25.25 -6.55 -33.75
N TYR A 4 25.40 -7.20 -32.59
CA TYR A 4 24.89 -8.56 -32.40
C TYR A 4 24.08 -8.60 -31.10
N GLY A 5 22.79 -8.92 -31.20
CA GLY A 5 22.04 -9.48 -30.07
C GLY A 5 21.03 -8.59 -29.35
N THR A 6 20.60 -7.43 -29.87
CA THR A 6 19.29 -6.91 -29.43
C THR A 6 18.22 -7.84 -30.00
N THR A 7 17.55 -8.57 -29.12
CA THR A 7 16.43 -9.54 -29.26
C THR A 7 15.44 -9.29 -30.41
N SER A 8 15.34 -8.07 -30.92
CA SER A 8 14.50 -7.67 -32.05
C SER A 8 14.81 -8.36 -33.38
N LYS A 9 15.97 -9.01 -33.56
CA LYS A 9 16.34 -9.70 -34.82
C LYS A 9 16.36 -11.24 -34.75
N GLN A 10 15.93 -11.85 -33.63
CA GLN A 10 15.78 -13.31 -33.51
C GLN A 10 14.33 -13.79 -33.66
N VAL A 11 13.39 -12.86 -33.86
CA VAL A 11 11.97 -13.12 -34.03
C VAL A 11 11.60 -12.79 -35.47
N ASN A 12 11.36 -13.82 -36.29
CA ASN A 12 10.98 -13.66 -37.70
C ASN A 12 9.50 -13.25 -37.85
N ASN A 13 8.70 -13.43 -36.80
CA ASN A 13 7.26 -13.17 -36.77
C ASN A 13 6.82 -12.83 -35.34
N GLU A 14 5.89 -11.89 -35.13
CA GLU A 14 5.41 -11.47 -33.79
C GLU A 14 4.87 -12.65 -32.95
N LYS A 15 4.49 -13.75 -33.61
CA LYS A 15 4.04 -15.00 -32.98
C LYS A 15 5.16 -15.87 -32.39
N ASP A 16 6.42 -15.61 -32.75
CA ASP A 16 7.61 -16.32 -32.21
C ASP A 16 8.17 -15.64 -30.95
N ALA A 17 7.67 -14.46 -30.61
CA ALA A 17 7.97 -13.81 -29.34
C ALA A 17 7.35 -14.64 -28.21
N GLN A 18 8.17 -15.41 -27.50
CA GLN A 18 7.72 -16.10 -26.29
C GLN A 18 7.14 -15.06 -25.33
N LEU A 19 6.04 -15.42 -24.66
CA LEU A 19 5.45 -14.62 -23.60
C LEU A 19 6.36 -14.70 -22.36
N ILE A 20 7.49 -14.00 -22.40
CA ILE A 20 8.42 -13.92 -21.29
C ILE A 20 7.79 -12.94 -20.29
N GLY A 21 7.35 -13.45 -19.13
CA GLY A 21 6.82 -12.58 -18.07
C GLY A 21 7.87 -11.54 -17.67
N TYR A 22 7.45 -10.34 -17.25
CA TYR A 22 8.35 -9.23 -16.89
C TYR A 22 9.50 -9.63 -15.93
N GLY A 23 9.31 -10.65 -15.09
CA GLY A 23 10.35 -11.18 -14.20
C GLY A 23 11.40 -12.07 -14.88
N ALA A 24 11.03 -12.82 -15.92
CA ALA A 24 11.95 -13.72 -16.61
C ALA A 24 13.01 -12.97 -17.44
N MET A 25 12.67 -11.80 -18.00
CA MET A 25 13.64 -10.93 -18.68
C MET A 25 14.75 -10.44 -17.75
N LEU A 26 14.43 -10.12 -16.49
CA LEU A 26 15.43 -9.73 -15.49
C LEU A 26 16.28 -10.93 -15.07
N ILE A 27 15.67 -12.11 -14.97
CA ILE A 27 16.38 -13.34 -14.60
C ILE A 27 17.41 -13.70 -15.67
N GLU A 28 17.01 -13.68 -16.95
CA GLU A 28 17.89 -13.93 -18.09
C GLU A 28 19.01 -12.89 -18.20
N GLY A 29 18.70 -11.59 -18.02
CA GLY A 29 19.71 -10.53 -18.09
C GLY A 29 20.79 -10.65 -17.00
N ILE A 30 20.40 -10.98 -15.77
CA ILE A 30 21.35 -11.19 -14.67
C ILE A 30 22.12 -12.50 -14.85
N ALA A 31 21.47 -13.56 -15.33
CA ALA A 31 22.14 -14.82 -15.65
C ALA A 31 23.21 -14.65 -16.74
N TYR A 32 22.95 -13.81 -17.75
CA TYR A 32 23.92 -13.47 -18.78
C TYR A 32 25.12 -12.68 -18.22
N MET A 33 24.87 -11.73 -17.31
CA MET A 33 25.95 -11.05 -16.57
C MET A 33 26.79 -12.04 -15.75
N MET A 34 26.16 -13.00 -15.07
CA MET A 34 26.88 -14.05 -14.33
C MET A 34 27.73 -14.91 -15.25
N SER A 35 27.31 -15.11 -16.51
CA SER A 35 28.10 -15.84 -17.49
C SER A 35 29.38 -15.13 -17.90
N SER A 36 29.39 -13.79 -17.86
CA SER A 36 30.61 -13.00 -18.07
C SER A 36 31.68 -13.22 -16.99
N PHE A 37 31.29 -13.72 -15.80
CA PHE A 37 32.21 -14.11 -14.72
C PHE A 37 32.69 -15.58 -14.84
N GLY A 38 32.40 -16.25 -15.96
CA GLY A 38 32.82 -17.64 -16.21
C GLY A 38 31.86 -18.70 -15.67
N LEU A 39 30.67 -18.32 -15.20
CA LEU A 39 29.63 -19.28 -14.80
C LEU A 39 28.81 -19.75 -16.01
N LYS A 40 28.41 -21.01 -16.01
CA LYS A 40 27.48 -21.53 -17.03
C LYS A 40 26.11 -20.87 -16.84
N GLU A 41 25.54 -20.32 -17.91
CA GLU A 41 24.26 -19.60 -17.90
C GLU A 41 23.13 -20.40 -17.23
N SER A 42 23.08 -21.71 -17.46
CA SER A 42 22.10 -22.61 -16.82
C SER A 42 22.15 -22.60 -15.29
N VAL A 43 23.33 -22.41 -14.70
CA VAL A 43 23.51 -22.31 -13.25
C VAL A 43 23.00 -20.96 -12.74
N GLY A 44 23.25 -19.89 -13.50
CA GLY A 44 22.76 -18.54 -13.17
C GLY A 44 21.23 -18.46 -13.15
N VAL A 45 20.56 -19.03 -14.17
CA VAL A 45 19.10 -19.05 -14.25
C VAL A 45 18.48 -19.84 -13.09
N VAL A 46 19.01 -21.03 -12.78
CA VAL A 46 18.49 -21.86 -11.67
C VAL A 46 18.71 -21.16 -10.32
N PHE A 47 19.91 -20.65 -10.08
CA PHE A 47 20.23 -19.92 -8.86
C PHE A 47 19.29 -18.74 -8.65
N LEU A 48 19.13 -17.88 -9.67
CA LEU A 48 18.33 -16.67 -9.56
C LEU A 48 16.83 -16.95 -9.46
N THR A 49 16.33 -17.96 -10.19
CA THR A 49 14.93 -18.40 -10.06
C THR A 49 14.64 -18.90 -8.65
N LEU A 50 15.55 -19.69 -8.05
CA LEU A 50 15.41 -20.15 -6.67
C LEU A 50 15.51 -19.00 -5.66
N SER A 51 16.49 -18.10 -5.82
CA SER A 51 16.64 -16.93 -4.95
C SER A 51 15.43 -16.01 -4.99
N PHE A 52 14.90 -15.71 -6.18
CA PHE A 52 13.70 -14.87 -6.34
C PHE A 52 12.46 -15.56 -5.76
N SER A 53 12.31 -16.86 -5.98
CA SER A 53 11.20 -17.63 -5.40
C SER A 53 11.27 -17.68 -3.88
N ALA A 54 12.46 -17.90 -3.31
CA ALA A 54 12.67 -17.88 -1.85
C ALA A 54 12.38 -16.49 -1.27
N PHE A 55 12.85 -15.43 -1.92
CA PHE A 55 12.55 -14.05 -1.53
C PHE A 55 11.03 -13.74 -1.57
N ALA A 56 10.36 -14.16 -2.63
CA ALA A 56 8.92 -14.03 -2.78
C ALA A 56 8.18 -14.80 -1.66
N LEU A 57 8.62 -16.01 -1.32
CA LEU A 57 8.06 -16.81 -0.24
C LEU A 57 8.23 -16.16 1.13
N THR A 58 9.40 -15.60 1.45
CA THR A 58 9.62 -14.87 2.72
C THR A 58 8.75 -13.60 2.81
N SER A 59 8.62 -12.88 1.70
CA SER A 59 7.76 -11.69 1.62
C SER A 59 6.28 -12.06 1.77
N LEU A 60 5.85 -13.17 1.16
CA LEU A 60 4.49 -13.70 1.27
C LEU A 60 4.18 -14.17 2.70
N ASP A 61 5.11 -14.90 3.34
CA ASP A 61 4.96 -15.32 4.74
C ASP A 61 4.80 -14.10 5.66
N THR A 62 5.66 -13.10 5.49
CA THR A 62 5.58 -11.85 6.27
C THR A 62 4.27 -11.10 5.99
N ALA A 63 3.84 -11.00 4.74
CA ALA A 63 2.61 -10.32 4.34
C ALA A 63 1.36 -11.01 4.89
N THR A 64 1.26 -12.34 4.79
CA THR A 64 0.13 -13.10 5.34
C THR A 64 0.07 -13.00 6.86
N ARG A 65 1.23 -12.97 7.53
CA ARG A 65 1.31 -12.76 8.98
C ARG A 65 0.78 -11.38 9.39
N ILE A 66 1.19 -10.32 8.70
CA ILE A 66 0.73 -8.95 8.96
C ILE A 66 -0.77 -8.82 8.63
N ALA A 67 -1.22 -9.34 7.49
CA ALA A 67 -2.62 -9.31 7.08
C ALA A 67 -3.52 -9.96 8.14
N ARG A 68 -3.11 -11.11 8.68
CA ARG A 68 -3.81 -11.76 9.79
C ARG A 68 -3.86 -10.87 11.03
N TYR A 69 -2.77 -10.22 11.41
CA TYR A 69 -2.77 -9.33 12.58
C TYR A 69 -3.70 -8.14 12.39
N MET A 70 -3.70 -7.52 11.21
CA MET A 70 -4.64 -6.44 10.86
C MET A 70 -6.09 -6.92 10.94
N PHE A 71 -6.39 -8.11 10.41
CA PHE A 71 -7.75 -8.67 10.46
C PHE A 71 -8.19 -8.96 11.89
N GLN A 72 -7.28 -9.50 12.72
CA GLN A 72 -7.55 -9.73 14.15
C GLN A 72 -7.78 -8.44 14.93
N GLU A 73 -7.04 -7.37 14.61
CA GLU A 73 -7.19 -6.05 15.22
C GLU A 73 -8.55 -5.43 14.84
N LEU A 74 -8.91 -5.47 13.54
CA LEU A 74 -10.22 -5.05 13.05
C LEU A 74 -11.36 -5.87 13.69
N ALA A 75 -11.13 -7.17 13.96
CA ALA A 75 -12.08 -8.04 14.64
C ALA A 75 -12.13 -7.86 16.17
N GLY A 76 -11.44 -6.86 16.73
CA GLY A 76 -11.57 -6.47 18.14
C GLY A 76 -10.62 -7.18 19.11
N LYS A 77 -9.49 -7.73 18.63
CA LYS A 77 -8.45 -8.29 19.50
C LYS A 77 -7.77 -7.18 20.31
N GLY A 78 -8.32 -6.87 21.49
CA GLY A 78 -7.87 -5.79 22.37
C GLY A 78 -9.00 -5.08 23.14
N GLN A 79 -10.25 -5.21 22.69
CA GLN A 79 -11.43 -4.71 23.41
C GLN A 79 -12.04 -5.84 24.25
N LYS A 80 -11.86 -5.78 25.57
CA LYS A 80 -12.53 -6.66 26.55
C LYS A 80 -13.90 -6.07 26.94
N GLU A 81 -14.86 -6.06 26.03
CA GLU A 81 -16.27 -5.86 26.37
C GLU A 81 -17.12 -6.70 25.40
N GLN A 82 -18.21 -7.30 25.91
CA GLN A 82 -19.03 -8.37 25.31
C GLN A 82 -18.99 -8.52 23.77
N GLN A 83 -18.27 -9.55 23.32
CA GLN A 83 -18.10 -9.83 21.88
C GLN A 83 -19.09 -10.89 21.36
N PRO A 84 -19.83 -10.64 20.26
CA PRO A 84 -20.65 -11.64 19.56
C PRO A 84 -19.83 -12.85 19.05
N PHE A 85 -20.48 -14.00 18.91
CA PHE A 85 -19.87 -15.30 18.51
C PHE A 85 -19.03 -15.22 17.22
N TRP A 86 -19.45 -14.40 16.25
CA TRP A 86 -18.71 -14.14 15.02
C TRP A 86 -17.33 -13.51 15.29
N GLN A 87 -17.20 -12.59 16.24
CA GLN A 87 -15.91 -11.97 16.59
C GLN A 87 -14.96 -12.97 17.28
N LYS A 88 -15.49 -13.86 18.14
CA LYS A 88 -14.69 -14.94 18.77
C LYS A 88 -14.15 -15.97 17.76
N THR A 89 -14.93 -16.28 16.73
CA THR A 89 -14.51 -17.20 15.66
C THR A 89 -13.48 -16.54 14.73
N LEU A 90 -13.64 -15.24 14.44
CA LEU A 90 -12.69 -14.45 13.63
C LEU A 90 -11.34 -14.19 14.33
N GLN A 91 -11.30 -14.25 15.66
CA GLN A 91 -10.06 -14.12 16.43
C GLN A 91 -9.14 -15.34 16.37
N LYS A 92 -9.66 -16.52 15.98
CA LYS A 92 -8.84 -17.73 15.90
C LYS A 92 -7.77 -17.54 14.81
N PRO A 93 -6.49 -17.83 15.09
CA PRO A 93 -5.40 -17.57 14.17
C PRO A 93 -5.55 -18.31 12.83
N MET A 94 -6.18 -19.49 12.84
CA MET A 94 -6.42 -20.28 11.64
C MET A 94 -7.57 -19.73 10.79
N VAL A 95 -8.64 -19.24 11.40
CA VAL A 95 -9.80 -18.65 10.70
C VAL A 95 -9.39 -17.32 10.07
N ALA A 96 -8.63 -16.49 10.79
CA ALA A 96 -8.11 -15.24 10.26
C ALA A 96 -7.11 -15.46 9.10
N THR A 97 -6.25 -16.49 9.16
CA THR A 97 -5.41 -16.86 8.01
C THR A 97 -6.25 -17.31 6.81
N LEU A 98 -7.26 -18.15 7.02
CA LEU A 98 -8.05 -18.70 5.92
C LEU A 98 -8.89 -17.62 5.22
N ILE A 99 -9.44 -16.67 5.98
CA ILE A 99 -10.15 -15.51 5.42
C ILE A 99 -9.21 -14.57 4.67
N THR A 100 -8.04 -14.27 5.24
CA THR A 100 -7.08 -13.35 4.59
C THR A 100 -6.51 -13.95 3.29
N VAL A 101 -6.15 -15.22 3.30
CA VAL A 101 -5.68 -15.93 2.10
C VAL A 101 -6.81 -16.11 1.09
N GLY A 102 -8.01 -16.50 1.54
CA GLY A 102 -9.19 -16.65 0.69
C GLY A 102 -9.59 -15.33 0.02
N ALA A 103 -9.57 -14.22 0.76
CA ALA A 103 -9.83 -12.89 0.21
C ALA A 103 -8.75 -12.48 -0.80
N ALA A 104 -7.47 -12.77 -0.53
CA ALA A 104 -6.39 -12.48 -1.46
C ALA A 104 -6.52 -13.26 -2.78
N ILE A 105 -6.85 -14.55 -2.71
CA ILE A 105 -7.07 -15.39 -3.91
C ILE A 105 -8.29 -14.91 -4.68
N ALA A 106 -9.40 -14.63 -3.99
CA ALA A 106 -10.61 -14.10 -4.62
C ALA A 106 -10.32 -12.78 -5.35
N LEU A 107 -9.56 -11.87 -4.74
CA LEU A 107 -9.11 -10.62 -5.36
C LEU A 107 -8.27 -10.86 -6.61
N LEU A 108 -7.32 -11.80 -6.57
CA LEU A 108 -6.48 -12.15 -7.74
C LEU A 108 -7.30 -12.67 -8.92
N ALA A 109 -8.40 -13.39 -8.66
CA ALA A 109 -9.29 -13.90 -9.70
C ALA A 109 -9.98 -12.79 -10.51
N TYR A 110 -10.11 -11.56 -9.98
CA TYR A 110 -10.68 -10.42 -10.71
C TYR A 110 -9.68 -9.72 -11.64
N GLY A 111 -8.43 -10.17 -11.69
CA GLY A 111 -7.43 -9.73 -12.65
C GLY A 111 -6.41 -8.76 -12.07
N TYR A 112 -5.13 -9.12 -12.23
CA TYR A 112 -3.97 -8.37 -11.74
C TYR A 112 -3.95 -6.90 -12.19
N GLN A 113 -4.31 -6.63 -13.45
CA GLN A 113 -4.32 -5.28 -14.02
C GLN A 113 -5.29 -4.33 -13.33
N ASN A 114 -6.38 -4.88 -12.77
CA ASN A 114 -7.40 -4.08 -12.11
C ASN A 114 -7.07 -3.80 -10.63
N ILE A 115 -6.32 -4.71 -10.01
CA ILE A 115 -5.88 -4.59 -8.61
C ILE A 115 -4.79 -3.52 -8.49
N TRP A 116 -3.92 -3.41 -9.50
CA TRP A 116 -2.74 -2.54 -9.44
C TRP A 116 -3.04 -1.07 -9.13
N PRO A 117 -4.03 -0.40 -9.78
CA PRO A 117 -4.38 0.98 -9.45
C PRO A 117 -4.95 1.15 -8.03
N ILE A 118 -5.73 0.18 -7.55
CA ILE A 118 -6.33 0.20 -6.21
C ILE A 118 -5.24 0.02 -5.15
N PHE A 119 -4.27 -0.86 -5.40
CA PHE A 119 -3.11 -1.04 -4.54
C PHE A 119 -2.25 0.23 -4.48
N GLY A 120 -1.98 0.85 -5.63
CA GLY A 120 -1.25 2.11 -5.71
C GLY A 120 -1.93 3.23 -4.92
N ALA A 121 -3.25 3.40 -5.08
CA ALA A 121 -4.02 4.39 -4.32
C ALA A 121 -4.02 4.10 -2.81
N SER A 122 -4.16 2.83 -2.40
CA SER A 122 -4.09 2.44 -0.98
C SER A 122 -2.73 2.80 -0.35
N ASN A 123 -1.64 2.56 -1.07
CA ASN A 123 -0.30 2.91 -0.60
C ASN A 123 -0.11 4.44 -0.45
N GLN A 124 -0.68 5.22 -1.37
CA GLN A 124 -0.68 6.69 -1.25
C GLN A 124 -1.47 7.18 -0.03
N LEU A 125 -2.57 6.51 0.34
CA LEU A 125 -3.31 6.82 1.55
C LEU A 125 -2.54 6.47 2.84
N LEU A 126 -1.81 5.35 2.86
CA LEU A 126 -0.93 5.00 3.98
C LEU A 126 0.19 6.03 4.15
N ALA A 127 0.80 6.48 3.04
CA ALA A 127 1.76 7.59 3.06
C ALA A 127 1.12 8.89 3.57
N GLY A 128 -0.12 9.19 3.14
CA GLY A 128 -0.89 10.33 3.64
C GLY A 128 -1.10 10.27 5.16
N MET A 129 -1.52 9.12 5.71
CA MET A 129 -1.70 8.92 7.15
C MET A 129 -0.38 9.07 7.93
N ALA A 130 0.73 8.55 7.39
CA ALA A 130 2.04 8.68 8.03
C ALA A 130 2.51 10.15 8.08
N LEU A 131 2.38 10.89 6.97
CA LEU A 131 2.70 12.31 6.92
C LEU A 131 1.77 13.13 7.83
N LEU A 132 0.51 12.74 7.97
CA LEU A 132 -0.42 13.34 8.93
C LEU A 132 0.01 13.14 10.39
N GLY A 133 0.41 11.93 10.75
CA GLY A 133 0.97 11.66 12.07
C GLY A 133 2.21 12.51 12.33
N LEU A 134 3.12 12.58 11.35
CA LEU A 134 4.36 13.32 11.48
C LEU A 134 4.15 14.83 11.56
N THR A 135 3.26 15.38 10.74
CA THR A 135 2.88 16.80 10.83
C THR A 135 2.15 17.11 12.12
N ALA A 136 1.25 16.25 12.60
CA ALA A 136 0.57 16.41 13.89
C ALA A 136 1.54 16.34 15.08
N TRP A 137 2.61 15.53 14.97
CA TRP A 137 3.67 15.46 15.98
C TRP A 137 4.56 16.70 15.96
N LEU A 138 5.13 17.07 14.81
CA LEU A 138 5.91 18.32 14.66
C LEU A 138 5.09 19.54 15.09
N ALA A 139 3.78 19.46 14.82
CA ALA A 139 2.84 20.46 15.21
C ALA A 139 2.76 20.69 16.72
N ARG A 140 2.85 19.61 17.51
CA ARG A 140 2.87 19.67 18.97
C ARG A 140 4.24 20.10 19.51
N THR A 141 5.31 19.74 18.81
CA THR A 141 6.70 20.10 19.18
C THR A 141 7.10 21.53 18.75
N LYS A 142 6.17 22.34 18.23
CA LYS A 142 6.39 23.72 17.73
C LYS A 142 7.50 23.84 16.66
N ARG A 143 7.74 22.78 15.89
CA ARG A 143 8.70 22.76 14.77
C ARG A 143 8.03 23.16 13.45
N PRO A 144 8.78 23.61 12.43
CA PRO A 144 8.20 23.98 11.14
C PRO A 144 7.51 22.76 10.51
N VAL A 145 6.19 22.86 10.34
CA VAL A 145 5.35 21.78 9.77
C VAL A 145 5.30 21.83 8.24
N LEU A 146 5.68 22.96 7.65
CA LEU A 146 5.51 23.25 6.23
C LEU A 146 6.24 22.28 5.30
N PRO A 147 7.50 21.86 5.56
CA PRO A 147 8.23 20.94 4.66
C PRO A 147 7.56 19.57 4.50
N ILE A 148 6.74 19.15 5.47
CA ILE A 148 6.06 17.86 5.48
C ILE A 148 4.59 18.00 5.06
N ALA A 149 3.98 19.15 5.33
CA ALA A 149 2.63 19.47 4.88
C ALA A 149 2.54 19.63 3.36
N ILE A 150 3.56 20.19 2.70
CA ILE A 150 3.57 20.34 1.23
C ILE A 150 3.47 18.99 0.50
N PRO A 151 4.37 18.01 0.72
CA PRO A 151 4.25 16.71 0.06
C PRO A 151 2.98 15.96 0.46
N MET A 152 2.49 16.16 1.69
CA MET A 152 1.24 15.56 2.13
C MET A 152 0.02 16.07 1.35
N VAL A 153 -0.13 17.39 1.22
CA VAL A 153 -1.26 17.99 0.47
C VAL A 153 -1.20 17.57 -1.00
N PHE A 154 -0.01 17.60 -1.60
CA PHE A 154 0.20 17.11 -2.96
C PHE A 154 -0.22 15.64 -3.10
N MET A 155 0.22 14.78 -2.17
CA MET A 155 -0.18 13.37 -2.18
C MET A 155 -1.69 13.18 -2.06
N PHE A 156 -2.38 13.92 -1.20
CA PHE A 156 -3.85 13.84 -1.10
C PHE A 156 -4.55 14.24 -2.41
N ILE A 157 -4.07 15.29 -3.09
CA ILE A 157 -4.62 15.71 -4.39
C ILE A 157 -4.44 14.61 -5.45
N VAL A 158 -3.23 14.05 -5.56
CA VAL A 158 -2.94 12.95 -6.49
C VAL A 158 -3.80 11.72 -6.18
N THR A 159 -3.98 11.40 -4.89
CA THR A 159 -4.75 10.23 -4.49
C THR A 159 -6.24 10.40 -4.77
N LEU A 160 -6.81 11.58 -4.49
CA LEU A 160 -8.23 11.87 -4.76
C LEU A 160 -8.52 11.86 -6.27
N THR A 161 -7.66 12.49 -7.06
CA THR A 161 -7.81 12.52 -8.52
C THR A 161 -7.69 11.11 -9.12
N ALA A 162 -6.72 10.30 -8.67
CA ALA A 162 -6.57 8.91 -9.08
C ALA A 162 -7.78 8.06 -8.69
N LEU A 163 -8.23 8.12 -7.42
CA LEU A 163 -9.39 7.35 -6.95
C LEU A 163 -10.67 7.75 -7.68
N PHE A 164 -10.90 9.04 -7.95
CA PHE A 164 -12.06 9.48 -8.71
C PHE A 164 -12.08 8.90 -10.13
N MET A 165 -10.93 8.91 -10.83
CA MET A 165 -10.81 8.30 -12.15
C MET A 165 -11.06 6.78 -12.09
N ILE A 166 -10.51 6.11 -11.07
CA ILE A 166 -10.66 4.66 -10.88
C ILE A 166 -12.12 4.28 -10.60
N VAL A 167 -12.78 5.02 -9.71
CA VAL A 167 -14.20 4.82 -9.35
C VAL A 167 -15.06 4.93 -10.61
N ARG A 168 -14.92 6.02 -11.40
CA ARG A 168 -15.66 6.17 -12.65
C ARG A 168 -15.40 5.02 -13.63
N LYS A 169 -14.14 4.60 -13.78
CA LYS A 169 -13.77 3.50 -14.68
C LYS A 169 -14.44 2.18 -14.29
N TYR A 170 -14.45 1.83 -13.01
CA TYR A 170 -15.02 0.54 -12.55
C TYR A 170 -16.54 0.53 -12.44
N LEU A 171 -17.15 1.66 -12.07
CA LEU A 171 -18.62 1.81 -12.06
C LEU A 171 -19.21 1.81 -13.48
N ALA A 172 -18.55 2.46 -14.44
CA ALA A 172 -18.98 2.43 -15.84
C ALA A 172 -18.76 1.06 -16.51
N GLY A 173 -17.74 0.31 -16.06
CA GLY A 173 -17.43 -1.03 -16.57
C GLY A 173 -18.22 -2.18 -15.95
N GLY A 174 -19.24 -1.92 -15.11
CA GLY A 174 -20.09 -2.95 -14.50
C GLY A 174 -19.42 -3.80 -13.40
N ASN A 175 -18.18 -3.50 -13.02
CA ASN A 175 -17.42 -4.23 -12.00
C ASN A 175 -17.66 -3.64 -10.61
N PHE A 176 -18.82 -3.96 -10.04
CA PHE A 176 -19.29 -3.39 -8.76
C PHE A 176 -18.39 -3.69 -7.56
N LEU A 177 -17.67 -4.81 -7.54
CA LEU A 177 -16.77 -5.17 -6.42
C LEU A 177 -15.55 -4.24 -6.35
N MET A 178 -14.88 -4.00 -7.49
CA MET A 178 -13.74 -3.07 -7.57
C MET A 178 -14.17 -1.61 -7.46
N GLY A 179 -15.30 -1.26 -8.07
CA GLY A 179 -15.90 0.07 -7.91
C GLY A 179 -16.27 0.34 -6.45
N GLY A 180 -16.83 -0.64 -5.74
CA GLY A 180 -17.14 -0.57 -4.32
C GLY A 180 -15.91 -0.38 -3.44
N MET A 181 -14.86 -1.16 -3.65
CA MET A 181 -13.59 -1.00 -2.92
C MET A 181 -12.94 0.36 -3.20
N ALA A 182 -12.90 0.80 -4.46
CA ALA A 182 -12.35 2.12 -4.81
C ALA A 182 -13.17 3.26 -4.20
N THR A 183 -14.50 3.11 -4.13
CA THR A 183 -15.39 4.09 -3.48
C THR A 183 -15.14 4.12 -1.98
N ALA A 184 -14.97 2.97 -1.34
CA ALA A 184 -14.62 2.90 0.09
C ALA A 184 -13.28 3.60 0.37
N LEU A 185 -12.26 3.39 -0.48
CA LEU A 185 -10.98 4.10 -0.37
C LEU A 185 -11.13 5.61 -0.60
N LEU A 186 -11.97 6.04 -1.52
CA LEU A 186 -12.26 7.46 -1.75
C LEU A 186 -12.91 8.09 -0.51
N LEU A 187 -13.89 7.42 0.09
CA LEU A 187 -14.51 7.89 1.34
C LEU A 187 -13.49 7.97 2.47
N LEU A 188 -12.62 6.97 2.61
CA LEU A 188 -11.53 6.98 3.58
C LEU A 188 -10.59 8.18 3.38
N ALA A 189 -10.21 8.46 2.12
CA ALA A 189 -9.37 9.60 1.77
C ALA A 189 -9.99 10.93 2.22
N VAL A 190 -11.29 11.12 1.97
CA VAL A 190 -12.03 12.32 2.38
C VAL A 190 -12.09 12.45 3.90
N VAL A 191 -12.34 11.34 4.62
CA VAL A 191 -12.34 11.32 6.09
C VAL A 191 -10.97 11.71 6.65
N LEU A 192 -9.88 11.20 6.08
CA LEU A 192 -8.52 11.57 6.51
C LEU A 192 -8.25 13.07 6.32
N ILE A 193 -8.70 13.67 5.23
CA ILE A 193 -8.59 15.12 5.02
C ILE A 193 -9.41 15.89 6.06
N ALA A 194 -10.62 15.43 6.39
CA ALA A 194 -11.42 16.05 7.45
C ALA A 194 -10.71 16.00 8.82
N ILE A 195 -10.11 14.85 9.16
CA ILE A 195 -9.30 14.68 10.37
C ILE A 195 -8.09 15.61 10.36
N THR A 196 -7.42 15.73 9.21
CA THR A 196 -6.28 16.64 8.99
C THR A 196 -6.67 18.07 9.32
N ILE A 197 -7.71 18.59 8.67
CA ILE A 197 -8.18 19.96 8.85
C ILE A 197 -8.57 20.19 10.31
N LYS A 198 -9.28 19.23 10.93
CA LYS A 198 -9.64 19.30 12.35
C LYS A 198 -8.41 19.33 13.26
N ALA A 199 -7.39 18.52 12.98
CA ALA A 199 -6.14 18.50 13.74
C ALA A 199 -5.39 19.83 13.64
N PHE A 200 -5.40 20.49 12.49
CA PHE A 200 -4.81 21.81 12.31
C PHE A 200 -5.64 22.93 12.95
N LYS A 201 -6.98 22.91 12.82
CA LYS A 201 -7.87 23.91 13.42
C LYS A 201 -7.87 23.83 14.96
N SER A 202 -7.66 22.65 15.53
CA SER A 202 -7.52 22.47 16.98
C SER A 202 -6.28 23.15 17.58
N ARG A 203 -5.39 23.72 16.75
CA ARG A 203 -4.20 24.48 17.16
C ARG A 203 -4.49 25.96 17.39
N GLU A 204 -5.56 26.50 16.78
CA GLU A 204 -5.92 27.93 16.87
C GLU A 204 -6.70 28.29 18.15
N GLN A 205 -7.11 27.32 18.96
CA GLN A 205 -7.67 27.62 20.27
C GLN A 205 -6.54 27.72 21.30
N PRO A 206 -6.07 28.93 21.68
CA PRO A 206 -5.20 29.06 22.83
C PRO A 206 -5.95 28.47 24.02
N ASN A 207 -5.34 27.47 24.66
CA ASN A 207 -5.83 26.84 25.87
C ASN A 207 -6.29 27.92 26.87
N LYS A 208 -7.61 28.12 27.01
CA LYS A 208 -8.21 29.16 27.88
C LYS A 208 -7.72 29.02 29.33
N SER A 209 -7.28 27.82 29.74
CA SER A 209 -6.71 27.55 31.05
C SER A 209 -5.35 28.24 31.27
N ILE A 210 -4.53 28.43 30.23
CA ILE A 210 -3.21 29.10 30.36
C ILE A 210 -3.38 30.63 30.52
N LYS A 211 -4.39 31.22 29.87
CA LYS A 211 -4.74 32.65 30.07
C LYS A 211 -5.28 32.90 31.48
N LYS A 212 -6.08 31.97 32.03
CA LYS A 212 -6.65 32.09 33.38
C LYS A 212 -5.57 31.98 34.47
N ILE A 213 -4.58 31.11 34.30
CA ILE A 213 -3.45 30.97 35.24
C ILE A 213 -2.52 32.19 35.17
N LYS A 214 -2.20 32.70 33.96
CA LYS A 214 -1.40 33.93 33.84
C LYS A 214 -2.12 35.15 34.42
N GLY A 215 -3.41 35.31 34.17
CA GLY A 215 -4.19 36.43 34.74
C GLY A 215 -4.27 36.40 36.27
N MET A 216 -4.15 35.23 36.89
CA MET A 216 -4.14 35.07 38.35
C MET A 216 -2.79 35.41 38.99
N PHE A 217 -1.69 35.37 38.22
CA PHE A 217 -0.33 35.65 38.70
C PHE A 217 0.09 37.13 38.57
N TYR A 218 -0.68 37.95 37.85
CA TYR A 218 -0.42 39.39 37.67
C TYR A 218 -1.36 40.29 38.51
N LEU A 219 -2.21 39.70 39.35
CA LEU A 219 -3.23 40.39 40.16
C LEU A 219 -3.14 40.08 41.66
N GLY A 220 -2.06 39.42 42.11
CA GLY A 220 -1.71 39.23 43.52
C GLY A 220 -0.29 39.74 43.76
#